data_AF-A0A929FGN4-F1
#
_entry.id   AF-A0A929FGN4-F1
#
_cell.length_a   1.000
_cell.length_b   1.000
_cell.length_c   1.000
_cell.angle_alpha   90.00
_cell.angle_beta   90.00
_cell.angle_gamma   90.00
#
_symmetry.space_group_name_H-M   'P 1'
#
loop_
_entity.id
_entity.type
_entity.pdbx_description
1 polymer ?
#
loop_
_entity_poly.entity_id
_entity_poly.type
_entity_poly.pdbx_seq_one_letter_code
_entity_poly.pdbx_strand_id
1 'polypeptide(L)'
;MAITYEELKHQVASDDNLVERLRTEKQVLLNKVHQEGYELGIRSASQLSYKDFQHFERVRPLAASFDEDVLEYLWSYLDTRGYPAEARIQDADFAHLLDVSAQSRVLFSQGWLDGVLSVWDNIKAEVERA
;
A
#
# COMPACT_ATOMS: atom_id res chain seq x y z
N MET A 1 14.10 -38.01 27.02
CA MET A 1 14.92 -37.73 25.82
C MET A 1 15.76 -36.50 26.12
N ALA A 2 17.08 -36.60 26.05
CA ALA A 2 17.98 -35.46 26.20
C ALA A 2 18.34 -34.98 24.80
N ILE A 3 17.88 -33.79 24.42
CA ILE A 3 18.27 -33.12 23.18
C ILE A 3 19.71 -32.63 23.39
N THR A 4 20.61 -32.96 22.48
CA THR A 4 22.01 -32.56 22.62
C THR A 4 22.17 -31.06 22.34
N TYR A 5 23.15 -30.43 23.00
CA TYR A 5 23.40 -28.99 22.86
C TYR A 5 23.68 -28.57 21.40
N GLU A 6 24.26 -29.46 20.59
CA GLU A 6 24.51 -29.21 19.17
C GLU A 6 23.23 -29.25 18.31
N GLU A 7 22.31 -30.18 18.59
CA GLU A 7 20.99 -30.23 17.93
C GLU A 7 20.19 -28.96 18.22
N LEU A 8 20.23 -28.47 19.47
CA LEU A 8 19.58 -27.22 19.88
C LEU A 8 20.17 -26.01 19.14
N LYS A 9 21.49 -25.98 18.94
CA LYS A 9 22.18 -24.89 18.22
C LYS A 9 21.90 -24.91 16.72
N HIS A 10 21.80 -26.08 16.10
CA HIS A 10 21.40 -26.21 14.70
C HIS A 10 19.93 -25.86 14.47
N GLN A 11 19.06 -26.23 15.40
CA GLN A 11 17.65 -25.89 15.31
C GLN A 11 17.42 -24.38 15.46
N VAL A 12 18.06 -23.72 16.43
CA VAL A 12 18.00 -22.26 16.58
C VAL A 12 18.56 -21.54 15.34
N ALA A 13 19.68 -21.99 14.78
CA ALA A 13 20.23 -21.39 13.55
C ALA A 13 19.33 -21.59 12.32
N SER A 14 18.64 -22.73 12.23
CA SER A 14 17.64 -23.01 11.20
C SER A 14 16.40 -22.13 11.36
N ASP A 15 15.94 -21.94 12.60
CA ASP A 15 14.78 -21.12 12.93
C ASP A 15 15.06 -19.63 12.69
N ASP A 16 16.25 -19.13 13.04
CA ASP A 16 16.68 -17.76 12.74
C ASP A 16 16.73 -17.49 11.22
N ASN A 17 17.23 -18.46 10.44
CA ASN A 17 17.23 -18.36 8.97
C ASN A 17 15.80 -18.29 8.41
N LEU A 18 14.90 -19.11 8.93
CA LEU A 18 13.49 -19.08 8.54
C LEU A 18 12.83 -17.74 8.88
N VAL A 19 13.08 -17.19 10.08
CA VAL A 19 12.55 -15.88 10.49
C VAL A 19 13.03 -14.78 9.56
N GLU A 20 14.32 -14.73 9.23
CA GLU A 20 14.87 -13.71 8.33
C GLU A 20 14.32 -13.82 6.91
N ARG A 21 14.13 -15.04 6.41
CA ARG A 21 13.45 -15.29 5.13
C ARG A 21 12.02 -14.78 5.14
N LEU A 22 11.24 -15.13 6.17
CA LEU A 22 9.85 -14.69 6.30
C LEU A 22 9.73 -13.17 6.45
N ARG A 23 10.66 -12.52 7.15
CA ARG A 23 10.74 -11.05 7.24
C ARG A 23 10.99 -10.42 5.88
N THR A 24 11.92 -11.00 5.11
CA THR A 24 12.23 -10.53 3.75
C THR A 24 11.02 -10.70 2.83
N GLU A 25 10.39 -11.88 2.84
CA GLU A 25 9.20 -12.17 2.05
C GLU A 25 8.04 -11.23 2.42
N LYS A 26 7.82 -10.98 3.72
CA LYS A 26 6.85 -9.99 4.19
C LYS A 26 7.15 -8.60 3.62
N GLN A 27 8.40 -8.14 3.68
CA GLN A 27 8.74 -6.80 3.19
C GLN A 27 8.51 -6.68 1.67
N VAL A 28 8.83 -7.72 0.91
CA VAL A 28 8.56 -7.77 -0.53
C VAL A 28 7.05 -7.66 -0.80
N LEU A 29 6.22 -8.40 -0.05
CA LEU A 29 4.77 -8.31 -0.18
C LEU A 29 4.25 -6.91 0.15
N LEU A 30 4.71 -6.30 1.24
CA LEU A 30 4.31 -4.94 1.64
C LEU A 30 4.70 -3.89 0.58
N ASN A 31 5.88 -4.04 -0.03
CA ASN A 31 6.31 -3.15 -1.13
C ASN A 31 5.42 -3.33 -2.37
N LYS A 32 5.05 -4.57 -2.70
CA LYS A 32 4.10 -4.84 -3.79
C LYS A 32 2.74 -4.20 -3.52
N VAL A 33 2.26 -4.25 -2.26
CA VAL A 33 0.99 -3.62 -1.87
C VAL A 33 1.01 -2.10 -2.10
N HIS A 34 2.10 -1.43 -1.71
CA HIS A 34 2.26 0.00 -1.98
C HIS A 34 2.29 0.30 -3.49
N GLN A 35 3.05 -0.50 -4.26
CA GLN A 35 3.17 -0.34 -5.71
C GLN A 35 1.82 -0.50 -6.44
N GLU A 36 1.02 -1.51 -6.09
CA GLU A 36 -0.31 -1.70 -6.66
C GLU A 36 -1.23 -0.50 -6.37
N GLY A 37 -1.16 0.02 -5.15
CA GLY A 37 -1.82 1.27 -4.77
C GLY A 37 -1.40 2.42 -5.69
N TYR A 38 -0.09 2.61 -5.86
CA TYR A 38 0.50 3.66 -6.69
C TYR A 38 0.04 3.60 -8.15
N GLU A 39 0.06 2.43 -8.76
CA GLU A 39 -0.39 2.24 -10.14
C GLU A 39 -1.90 2.50 -10.30
N LEU A 40 -2.70 2.09 -9.31
CA LEU A 40 -4.12 2.47 -9.28
C LEU A 40 -4.29 3.99 -9.15
N GLY A 41 -3.49 4.64 -8.31
CA GLY A 41 -3.47 6.09 -8.14
C GLY A 41 -3.29 6.81 -9.47
N ILE A 42 -2.28 6.42 -10.25
CA ILE A 42 -2.03 6.97 -11.59
C ILE A 42 -3.22 6.74 -12.52
N ARG A 43 -3.73 5.51 -12.61
CA ARG A 43 -4.85 5.18 -13.53
C ARG A 43 -6.12 5.96 -13.18
N SER A 44 -6.42 6.09 -11.90
CA SER A 44 -7.61 6.77 -11.39
C SER A 44 -7.49 8.31 -11.40
N ALA A 45 -6.27 8.86 -11.50
CA ALA A 45 -6.04 10.31 -11.50
C ALA A 45 -6.82 11.05 -12.59
N SER A 46 -7.03 10.42 -13.75
CA SER A 46 -7.82 10.96 -14.85
C SER A 46 -9.30 11.25 -14.51
N GLN A 47 -9.83 10.62 -13.47
CA GLN A 47 -11.20 10.80 -13.01
C GLN A 47 -11.33 11.85 -11.89
N LEU A 48 -10.21 12.36 -11.38
CA LEU A 48 -10.17 13.32 -10.30
C LEU A 48 -10.34 14.74 -10.86
N SER A 49 -11.14 15.54 -10.16
CA SER A 49 -11.24 16.97 -10.44
C SER A 49 -10.06 17.73 -9.83
N TYR A 50 -9.84 18.96 -10.27
CA TYR A 50 -8.86 19.87 -9.66
C TYR A 50 -9.06 20.01 -8.14
N LYS A 51 -10.31 20.04 -7.66
CA LYS A 51 -10.61 20.11 -6.22
C LYS A 51 -10.20 18.85 -5.48
N ASP A 52 -10.32 17.69 -6.12
CA ASP A 52 -9.86 16.42 -5.55
C ASP A 52 -8.33 16.44 -5.41
N PHE A 53 -7.60 16.88 -6.43
CA PHE A 53 -6.14 17.01 -6.34
C PHE A 53 -5.70 17.96 -5.22
N GLN A 54 -6.33 19.13 -5.09
CA GLN A 54 -6.04 20.05 -3.99
C GLN A 54 -6.36 19.45 -2.62
N HIS A 55 -7.44 18.68 -2.51
CA HIS A 55 -7.78 17.98 -1.27
C HIS A 55 -6.69 16.96 -0.92
N PHE A 56 -6.30 16.13 -1.88
CA PHE A 56 -5.28 15.10 -1.70
C PHE A 56 -3.89 15.66 -1.37
N GLU A 57 -3.53 16.79 -1.97
CA GLU A 57 -2.27 17.50 -1.66
C GLU A 57 -2.24 18.00 -0.20
N ARG A 58 -3.38 18.46 0.32
CA ARG A 58 -3.51 18.92 1.72
C ARG A 58 -3.47 17.78 2.73
N VAL A 59 -4.00 16.61 2.37
CA VAL A 59 -3.99 15.43 3.27
C VAL A 59 -2.72 14.60 3.16
N ARG A 60 -1.85 14.84 2.16
CA ARG A 60 -0.54 14.18 2.00
C ARG A 60 0.29 14.11 3.29
N PRO A 61 0.43 15.20 4.08
CA PRO A 61 1.20 15.14 5.33
C PRO A 61 0.61 14.19 6.38
N LEU A 62 -0.71 13.93 6.29
CA LEU A 62 -1.45 13.03 7.18
C LEU A 62 -1.37 11.57 6.72
N ALA A 63 -0.87 11.29 5.51
CA ALA A 63 -0.73 9.94 4.98
C ALA A 63 0.14 9.04 5.87
N ALA A 64 1.18 9.60 6.51
CA ALA A 64 2.03 8.90 7.45
C ALA A 64 1.31 8.51 8.76
N SER A 65 0.19 9.17 9.06
CA SER A 65 -0.61 8.94 10.26
C SER A 65 -2.01 8.41 9.94
N PHE A 66 -2.21 7.77 8.78
CA PHE A 66 -3.49 7.14 8.45
C PHE A 66 -3.85 6.11 9.53
N ASP A 67 -4.94 6.40 10.23
CA ASP A 67 -5.63 5.50 11.13
C ASP A 67 -6.83 4.86 10.41
N GLU A 68 -7.55 4.00 11.13
CA GLU A 68 -8.65 3.22 10.55
C GLU A 68 -9.81 4.11 10.06
N ASP A 69 -10.07 5.25 10.70
CA ASP A 69 -11.12 6.19 10.32
C ASP A 69 -10.78 6.91 8.99
N VAL A 70 -9.52 7.34 8.82
CA VAL A 70 -9.06 7.97 7.57
C VAL A 70 -9.05 6.96 6.43
N LEU A 71 -8.73 5.70 6.70
CA LEU A 71 -8.86 4.63 5.72
C LEU A 71 -10.31 4.42 5.32
N GLU A 72 -11.25 4.36 6.25
CA GLU A 72 -12.66 4.16 5.93
C GLU A 72 -13.20 5.27 5.01
N TYR A 73 -12.82 6.53 5.26
CA TYR A 73 -13.16 7.64 4.38
C TYR A 73 -12.58 7.46 2.97
N LEU A 74 -11.27 7.18 2.86
CA LEU A 74 -10.62 7.03 1.56
C LEU A 74 -11.19 5.83 0.78
N TRP A 75 -11.43 4.71 1.46
CA TRP A 75 -12.01 3.52 0.87
C TRP A 75 -13.43 3.75 0.39
N SER A 76 -14.24 4.47 1.17
CA SER A 76 -15.59 4.88 0.77
C SER A 76 -15.55 5.81 -0.45
N TYR A 77 -14.65 6.80 -0.45
CA TYR A 77 -14.45 7.70 -1.59
C TYR A 77 -14.11 6.91 -2.86
N LEU A 78 -13.14 6.01 -2.74
CA LEU A 78 -12.72 5.11 -3.79
C LEU A 78 -13.92 4.30 -4.32
N ASP A 79 -14.63 3.57 -3.44
CA ASP A 79 -15.76 2.73 -3.83
C ASP A 79 -16.86 3.53 -4.57
N THR A 80 -17.13 4.79 -4.17
CA THR A 80 -18.10 5.66 -4.89
C THR A 80 -17.68 6.02 -6.31
N ARG A 81 -16.37 5.99 -6.61
CA ARG A 81 -15.82 6.24 -7.95
C ARG A 81 -15.67 4.96 -8.78
N GLY A 82 -16.07 3.80 -8.25
CA GLY A 82 -15.95 2.51 -8.91
C GLY A 82 -14.56 1.88 -8.84
N TYR A 83 -13.59 2.56 -8.22
CA TYR A 83 -12.26 2.04 -7.90
C TYR A 83 -12.22 1.74 -6.42
N PRO A 84 -12.12 0.51 -5.90
CA PRO A 84 -11.01 -0.38 -6.20
C PRO A 84 -11.48 -1.81 -6.50
N ALA A 85 -12.75 -2.02 -6.83
CA ALA A 85 -13.28 -3.36 -7.12
C ALA A 85 -12.41 -4.10 -8.13
N GLU A 86 -11.97 -3.43 -9.20
CA GLU A 86 -11.13 -4.02 -10.24
C GLU A 86 -9.72 -4.40 -9.75
N ALA A 87 -9.10 -3.58 -8.91
CA ALA A 87 -7.75 -3.84 -8.36
C ALA A 87 -7.77 -4.87 -7.22
N ARG A 88 -8.85 -4.92 -6.44
CA ARG A 88 -9.08 -5.92 -5.38
C ARG A 88 -9.43 -7.30 -5.95
N ILE A 89 -9.79 -7.43 -7.23
CA ILE A 89 -10.26 -8.70 -7.82
C ILE A 89 -9.19 -9.36 -8.70
N GLN A 90 -8.19 -8.62 -9.20
CA GLN A 90 -7.20 -9.14 -10.14
C GLN A 90 -6.29 -10.24 -9.57
N ASP A 91 -6.01 -10.20 -8.26
CA ASP A 91 -5.17 -11.19 -7.57
C ASP A 91 -5.85 -11.55 -6.24
N ALA A 92 -6.23 -12.83 -6.08
CA ALA A 92 -6.97 -13.30 -4.91
C ALA A 92 -6.14 -13.26 -3.63
N ASP A 93 -4.83 -13.49 -3.73
CA ASP A 93 -3.92 -13.42 -2.58
C ASP A 93 -3.74 -11.96 -2.15
N PHE A 94 -3.67 -11.04 -3.13
CA PHE A 94 -3.66 -9.61 -2.87
C PHE A 94 -4.96 -9.11 -2.25
N ALA A 95 -6.11 -9.57 -2.76
CA ALA A 95 -7.43 -9.28 -2.20
C ALA A 95 -7.51 -9.69 -0.73
N HIS A 96 -7.04 -10.91 -0.44
CA HIS A 96 -7.00 -11.43 0.91
C HIS A 96 -6.10 -10.60 1.82
N LEU A 97 -4.91 -10.20 1.34
CA LEU A 97 -3.99 -9.34 2.09
C LEU A 97 -4.62 -7.99 2.46
N LEU A 98 -5.44 -7.40 1.59
CA LEU A 98 -6.16 -6.15 1.89
C LEU A 98 -7.30 -6.36 2.89
N ASP A 99 -7.94 -7.54 2.88
CA ASP A 99 -9.01 -7.88 3.81
C ASP A 99 -8.50 -8.09 5.25
N VAL A 100 -7.42 -8.85 5.42
CA VAL A 100 -6.96 -9.28 6.76
C VAL A 100 -5.94 -8.36 7.43
N SER A 101 -5.31 -7.44 6.69
CA SER A 101 -4.19 -6.63 7.21
C SER A 101 -4.48 -5.14 7.12
N ALA A 102 -4.68 -4.52 8.29
CA ALA A 102 -4.76 -3.05 8.40
C ALA A 102 -3.50 -2.36 7.85
N GLN A 103 -2.31 -2.94 8.11
CA GLN A 103 -1.04 -2.43 7.55
C GLN A 103 -1.05 -2.42 6.02
N SER A 104 -1.58 -3.48 5.40
CA SER A 104 -1.68 -3.57 3.94
C SER A 104 -2.66 -2.52 3.40
N ARG A 105 -3.81 -2.33 4.05
CA ARG A 105 -4.77 -1.26 3.69
C ARG A 105 -4.14 0.12 3.78
N VAL A 106 -3.35 0.40 4.82
CA VAL A 106 -2.60 1.65 4.96
C VAL A 106 -1.60 1.85 3.83
N LEU A 107 -0.73 0.87 3.59
CA LEU A 107 0.30 0.97 2.56
C LEU A 107 -0.29 1.12 1.15
N PHE A 108 -1.36 0.40 0.87
CA PHE A 108 -2.09 0.53 -0.39
C PHE A 108 -2.64 1.96 -0.57
N SER A 109 -3.26 2.49 0.49
CA SER A 109 -3.84 3.83 0.51
C SER A 109 -2.77 4.93 0.35
N GLN A 110 -1.62 4.76 1.00
CA GLN A 110 -0.46 5.64 0.85
C GLN A 110 0.07 5.60 -0.59
N GLY A 111 0.26 4.40 -1.14
CA GLY A 111 0.68 4.22 -2.53
C GLY A 111 -0.28 4.90 -3.49
N TRP A 112 -1.57 4.69 -3.32
CA TRP A 112 -2.60 5.35 -4.15
C TRP A 112 -2.50 6.87 -4.11
N LEU A 113 -2.35 7.45 -2.92
CA LEU A 113 -2.20 8.90 -2.77
C LEU A 113 -0.91 9.40 -3.46
N ASP A 114 0.19 8.69 -3.30
CA ASP A 114 1.47 9.01 -3.96
C ASP A 114 1.32 8.98 -5.49
N GLY A 115 0.59 7.99 -6.02
CA GLY A 115 0.31 7.86 -7.45
C GLY A 115 -0.57 8.99 -8.01
N VAL A 116 -1.60 9.39 -7.26
CA VAL A 116 -2.44 10.56 -7.63
C VAL A 116 -1.62 11.83 -7.65
N LEU A 117 -0.80 12.06 -6.62
CA LEU A 117 -0.03 13.29 -6.47
C LEU A 117 1.14 13.37 -7.46
N SER A 118 1.70 12.25 -7.90
CA SER A 118 2.72 12.27 -8.95
C SER A 118 2.16 12.78 -10.28
N VAL A 119 0.92 12.41 -10.63
CA VAL A 119 0.22 12.96 -11.80
C VAL A 119 -0.03 14.46 -11.62
N TRP A 120 -0.46 14.88 -10.42
CA TRP A 120 -0.68 16.29 -10.11
C TRP A 120 0.60 17.13 -10.23
N ASP A 121 1.71 16.64 -9.70
CA ASP A 121 3.01 17.29 -9.78
C ASP A 121 3.47 17.43 -11.25
N ASN A 122 3.24 16.41 -12.08
CA ASN A 122 3.52 16.48 -13.52
C ASN A 122 2.66 17.55 -14.22
N ILE A 123 1.35 17.62 -13.94
CA ILE A 123 0.46 18.63 -14.52
C ILE A 123 0.92 20.04 -14.14
N LYS A 124 1.24 20.28 -12.85
CA LYS A 124 1.76 21.58 -12.39
C LYS A 124 3.05 21.96 -13.13
N ALA A 125 3.99 21.02 -13.27
CA ALA A 125 5.25 21.25 -13.96
C ALA A 125 5.07 21.56 -15.46
N GLU A 126 4.07 20.97 -16.12
CA GLU A 126 3.74 21.30 -17.51
C GLU A 126 3.16 22.72 -17.64
N VAL A 127 2.29 23.13 -16.73
CA VAL A 127 1.71 24.48 -16.71
C VAL A 127 2.77 25.55 -16.41
N GLU A 128 3.71 25.29 -15.51
CA GLU A 128 4.82 26.22 -15.20
C GLU A 128 5.78 26.42 -16.39
N ARG A 129 5.81 25.49 -17.34
CA ARG A 129 6.65 25.55 -18.55
C ARG A 129 5.94 26.20 -19.75
N ALA A 130 4.62 26.39 -19.69
CA ALA A 130 3.79 26.94 -20.76
C ALA A 130 3.66 28.47 -20.66
#